data_AF-A0A958IFI5-F1
#
_entry.id   AF-A0A958IFI5-F1
#
_cell.length_a   1.000
_cell.length_b   1.000
_cell.length_c   1.000
_cell.angle_alpha   90.00
_cell.angle_beta   90.00
_cell.angle_gamma   90.00
#
_symmetry.space_group_name_H-M   'P 1'
#
loop_
_entity.id
_entity.type
_entity.pdbx_description
1 polymer ?
#
loop_
_entity_poly.entity_id
_entity_poly.type
_entity_poly.pdbx_seq_one_letter_code
_entity_poly.pdbx_strand_id
1 'polypeptide(L)'
;MILSLLVLVTIQLNSDSQGLNQYRRILETYVDNYGRVNYKALAQKESHQLSDIIRSMNENSPLNKPGAFIQKNDQLAYWMNMYNLIVLREVAIFYPIKSIQNIHDVWKRNTM
;
A
#
# COMPACT_ATOMS: atom_id res chain seq x y z
N MET A 1 15.96 29.66 -38.32
CA MET A 1 15.49 28.29 -38.58
C MET A 1 16.64 27.31 -38.35
N ILE A 2 16.98 27.04 -37.08
CA ILE A 2 17.59 25.77 -36.68
C ILE A 2 16.90 25.43 -35.36
N LEU A 3 16.05 24.42 -35.48
CA LEU A 3 15.32 23.74 -34.43
C LEU A 3 16.31 22.95 -33.56
N SER A 4 15.87 22.60 -32.35
CA SER A 4 16.45 21.58 -31.43
C SER A 4 17.48 22.14 -30.45
N LEU A 5 17.40 21.90 -29.14
CA LEU A 5 16.91 20.69 -28.49
C LEU A 5 16.34 21.10 -27.11
N LEU A 6 15.02 21.11 -26.99
CA LEU A 6 14.38 21.14 -25.69
C LEU A 6 14.73 19.80 -25.03
N VAL A 7 15.57 19.84 -24.00
CA VAL A 7 15.80 18.70 -23.11
C VAL A 7 14.46 18.41 -22.45
N LEU A 8 13.71 17.50 -23.06
CA LEU A 8 12.56 16.90 -22.41
C LEU A 8 13.16 16.06 -21.29
N VAL A 9 13.20 16.65 -20.10
CA VAL A 9 13.40 15.91 -18.86
C VAL A 9 12.31 14.85 -18.85
N THR A 10 12.65 13.63 -19.24
CA THR A 10 11.82 12.47 -18.95
C THR A 10 11.83 12.35 -17.44
N ILE A 11 10.85 12.93 -16.78
CA ILE A 11 10.54 12.55 -15.41
C ILE A 11 10.03 11.11 -15.53
N GLN A 12 10.94 10.15 -15.45
CA GLN A 12 10.61 8.79 -15.07
C GLN A 12 10.14 8.91 -13.62
N LEU A 13 8.84 9.22 -13.45
CA LEU A 13 8.19 9.08 -12.16
C LEU A 13 8.34 7.61 -11.81
N ASN A 14 9.24 7.31 -10.87
CA ASN A 14 9.40 6.00 -10.25
C ASN A 14 8.13 5.70 -9.44
N SER A 15 7.04 5.42 -10.15
CA SER A 15 5.73 5.00 -9.64
C SER A 15 5.85 3.74 -8.79
N ASP A 16 6.88 2.92 -9.07
CA ASP A 16 7.18 1.67 -8.36
C ASP A 16 7.38 1.85 -6.84
N SER A 17 7.67 3.07 -6.35
CA SER A 17 7.93 3.32 -4.92
C SER A 17 6.86 4.15 -4.19
N GLN A 18 5.92 4.78 -4.89
CA GLN A 18 5.02 5.76 -4.27
C GLN A 18 4.10 5.11 -3.21
N GLY A 19 3.39 4.05 -3.58
CA GLY A 19 2.50 3.33 -2.66
C GLY A 19 3.27 2.75 -1.47
N LEU A 20 4.46 2.19 -1.70
CA LEU A 20 5.32 1.66 -0.63
C LEU A 20 5.77 2.76 0.35
N ASN A 21 6.15 3.94 -0.15
CA ASN A 21 6.54 5.07 0.67
C ASN A 21 5.37 5.62 1.49
N GLN A 22 4.18 5.68 0.89
CA GLN A 22 2.95 6.06 1.61
C GLN A 22 2.60 5.04 2.69
N TYR A 23 2.75 3.74 2.42
CA TYR A 23 2.59 2.69 3.41
C TYR A 23 3.60 2.83 4.56
N ARG A 24 4.87 3.09 4.25
CA ARG A 24 5.90 3.37 5.28
C ARG A 24 5.49 4.53 6.19
N ARG A 25 5.02 5.64 5.61
CA ARG A 25 4.50 6.79 6.38
C ARG A 25 3.36 6.39 7.32
N ILE A 26 2.42 5.54 6.85
CA ILE A 26 1.35 5.02 7.71
C ILE A 26 1.94 4.27 8.91
N LEU A 27 2.90 3.37 8.68
CA LEU A 27 3.52 2.60 9.75
C LEU A 27 4.24 3.51 10.75
N GLU A 28 5.07 4.43 10.28
CA GLU A 28 5.83 5.38 11.11
C GLU A 28 4.91 6.28 11.95
N THR A 29 3.73 6.64 11.43
CA THR A 29 2.80 7.55 12.09
C THR A 29 1.89 6.84 13.10
N TYR A 30 1.46 5.62 12.78
CA TYR A 30 0.37 4.96 13.51
C TYR A 30 0.78 3.67 14.22
N VAL A 31 2.03 3.22 14.10
CA VAL A 31 2.56 2.03 14.77
C VAL A 31 3.68 2.43 15.72
N ASP A 32 3.59 1.98 16.97
CA ASP A 32 4.62 2.26 17.95
C ASP A 32 5.81 1.29 17.88
N ASN A 33 6.85 1.55 18.67
CA ASN A 33 8.06 0.72 18.72
C ASN A 33 7.82 -0.72 19.22
N TYR A 34 6.62 -1.02 19.74
CA TYR A 34 6.21 -2.36 20.15
C TYR A 34 5.34 -3.06 19.09
N GLY A 35 5.14 -2.44 17.92
CA GLY A 35 4.30 -2.95 16.84
C GLY A 35 2.80 -2.77 17.09
N ARG A 36 2.39 -1.96 18.06
CA ARG A 36 0.97 -1.72 18.35
C ARG A 36 0.43 -0.61 17.47
N VAL A 37 -0.72 -0.85 16.85
CA VAL A 37 -1.35 0.09 15.92
C VAL A 37 -2.36 0.98 16.64
N ASN A 38 -2.29 2.29 16.43
CA ASN A 38 -3.30 3.25 16.88
C ASN A 38 -4.50 3.26 15.91
N TYR A 39 -5.33 2.22 15.96
CA TYR A 39 -6.47 2.06 15.06
C TYR A 39 -7.51 3.17 15.18
N LYS A 40 -7.67 3.77 16.37
CA LYS A 40 -8.57 4.91 16.57
C LYS A 40 -8.15 6.10 15.70
N ALA A 41 -6.87 6.47 15.75
CA ALA A 41 -6.35 7.59 14.95
C ALA A 41 -6.31 7.24 13.46
N LEU A 42 -5.92 6.01 13.12
CA LEU A 42 -5.87 5.52 11.74
C LEU A 42 -7.26 5.56 11.08
N ALA A 43 -8.30 5.08 11.77
CA ALA A 43 -9.69 5.11 11.29
C ALA A 43 -10.21 6.53 11.05
N GLN A 44 -9.83 7.48 11.90
CA GLN A 44 -10.27 8.88 11.79
C GLN A 44 -9.56 9.67 10.68
N LYS A 45 -8.29 9.34 10.39
CA LYS A 45 -7.43 10.18 9.56
C LYS A 45 -7.11 9.60 8.18
N GLU A 46 -7.13 8.27 8.03
CA GLU A 46 -6.51 7.61 6.88
C GLU A 46 -7.40 6.55 6.20
N SER A 47 -8.64 6.34 6.66
CA SER A 47 -9.51 5.27 6.17
C SER A 47 -9.67 5.26 4.64
N HIS A 48 -9.79 6.44 4.02
CA HIS A 48 -9.82 6.60 2.56
C HIS A 48 -8.44 6.44 1.91
N GLN A 49 -7.40 7.00 2.52
CA GLN A 49 -6.04 6.98 1.96
C GLN A 49 -5.48 5.55 1.87
N LEU A 50 -5.83 4.66 2.80
CA LEU A 50 -5.40 3.26 2.75
C LEU A 50 -5.87 2.53 1.48
N SER A 51 -7.07 2.84 0.99
CA SER A 51 -7.59 2.26 -0.27
C SER A 51 -6.80 2.73 -1.48
N ASP A 52 -6.38 4.01 -1.50
CA ASP A 52 -5.55 4.56 -2.57
C ASP A 52 -4.15 3.95 -2.58
N ILE A 53 -3.56 3.74 -1.40
CA ILE A 53 -2.27 3.06 -1.27
C ILE A 53 -2.37 1.64 -1.81
N ILE A 54 -3.43 0.90 -1.45
CA ILE A 54 -3.64 -0.48 -1.93
C ILE A 54 -3.79 -0.51 -3.45
N ARG A 55 -4.58 0.40 -4.03
CA ARG A 55 -4.72 0.51 -5.49
C ARG A 55 -3.38 0.78 -6.15
N SER A 56 -2.62 1.76 -5.66
CA SER A 56 -1.30 2.11 -6.18
C SER A 56 -0.32 0.94 -6.06
N MET A 57 -0.29 0.22 -4.93
CA MET A 57 0.55 -0.95 -4.76
C MET A 57 0.13 -2.09 -5.69
N ASN A 58 -1.17 -2.31 -5.90
CA ASN A 58 -1.67 -3.34 -6.80
C ASN A 58 -1.26 -3.09 -8.25
N GLU A 59 -1.35 -1.86 -8.74
CA GLU A 59 -0.88 -1.46 -10.08
C GLU A 59 0.62 -1.74 -10.29
N ASN A 60 1.39 -1.78 -9.20
CA ASN A 60 2.82 -2.06 -9.19
C ASN A 60 3.16 -3.44 -8.59
N SER A 61 2.23 -4.40 -8.64
CA SER A 61 2.40 -5.74 -8.05
C SER A 61 3.35 -6.63 -8.87
N PRO A 62 3.85 -7.74 -8.30
CA PRO A 62 4.57 -8.78 -9.05
C PRO A 62 3.80 -9.33 -10.26
N LEU A 63 2.46 -9.29 -10.23
CA LEU A 63 1.62 -9.74 -11.34
C LEU A 63 1.57 -8.68 -12.46
N ASN A 64 1.45 -7.40 -12.10
CA ASN A 64 1.30 -6.31 -13.06
C ASN A 64 2.65 -5.76 -13.58
N LYS A 65 3.73 -5.92 -12.80
CA LYS A 65 5.10 -5.49 -13.11
C LYS A 65 6.13 -6.57 -12.76
N PRO A 66 6.09 -7.75 -13.37
CA PRO A 66 7.00 -8.86 -13.02
C PRO A 66 8.49 -8.51 -13.16
N GLY A 67 8.84 -7.60 -14.09
CA GLY A 67 10.21 -7.13 -14.27
C GLY A 67 10.81 -6.36 -13.08
N ALA A 68 9.96 -5.83 -12.19
CA ALA A 68 10.40 -5.17 -10.96
C ALA A 68 10.62 -6.17 -9.80
N PHE A 69 10.21 -7.43 -9.94
CA PHE A 69 10.24 -8.46 -8.89
C PHE A 69 10.91 -9.75 -9.38
N ILE A 70 12.19 -9.65 -9.73
CA ILE A 70 12.97 -10.76 -10.28
C ILE A 70 13.23 -11.84 -9.22
N GLN A 71 13.49 -11.43 -7.97
CA GLN A 71 13.81 -12.38 -6.91
C GLN A 71 12.54 -12.83 -6.18
N LYS A 72 12.48 -14.13 -5.85
CA LYS A 72 11.38 -14.71 -5.06
C LYS A 72 11.15 -13.96 -3.74
N ASN A 73 12.22 -13.50 -3.10
CA ASN A 73 12.14 -12.77 -1.83
C ASN A 73 11.45 -11.40 -1.99
N ASP A 74 11.65 -10.71 -3.12
CA ASP A 74 11.01 -9.42 -3.39
C ASP A 74 9.49 -9.61 -3.56
N GLN A 75 9.09 -10.69 -4.24
CA GLN A 75 7.67 -11.06 -4.37
C GLN A 75 7.04 -11.40 -3.02
N LEU A 76 7.72 -12.19 -2.18
CA LEU A 76 7.24 -12.56 -0.86
C LEU A 76 7.10 -11.33 0.05
N ALA A 77 8.09 -10.42 0.03
CA ALA A 77 8.03 -9.16 0.76
C ALA A 77 6.84 -8.31 0.32
N TYR A 78 6.58 -8.22 -0.98
CA TYR A 78 5.40 -7.53 -1.50
C TYR A 78 4.10 -8.13 -0.94
N TRP A 79 3.90 -9.45 -1.04
CA TRP A 79 2.65 -10.08 -0.61
C TRP A 79 2.41 -9.96 0.90
N MET A 80 3.46 -10.06 1.72
CA MET A 80 3.37 -9.82 3.16
C MET A 80 2.95 -8.37 3.48
N ASN A 81 3.56 -7.40 2.82
CA ASN A 81 3.23 -5.98 3.01
C ASN A 81 1.80 -5.67 2.54
N MET A 82 1.38 -6.20 1.39
CA MET A 82 0.04 -6.00 0.86
C MET A 82 -1.03 -6.62 1.77
N TYR A 83 -0.79 -7.82 2.30
CA TYR A 83 -1.68 -8.44 3.29
C TYR A 83 -1.82 -7.56 4.54
N ASN A 84 -0.71 -7.10 5.12
CA ASN A 84 -0.74 -6.27 6.33
C ASN A 84 -1.45 -4.93 6.07
N LEU A 85 -1.23 -4.31 4.91
CA LEU A 85 -1.91 -3.08 4.51
C LEU A 85 -3.43 -3.29 4.37
N ILE A 86 -3.86 -4.39 3.77
CA ILE A 86 -5.28 -4.78 3.70
C ILE A 86 -5.85 -4.92 5.12
N VAL A 87 -5.17 -5.63 6.02
CA VAL A 87 -5.59 -5.77 7.42
C VAL A 87 -5.77 -4.41 8.08
N LEU A 88 -4.81 -3.49 7.93
CA LEU A 88 -4.92 -2.13 8.47
C LEU A 88 -6.15 -1.39 7.95
N ARG A 89 -6.39 -1.43 6.64
CA ARG A 89 -7.57 -0.80 6.02
C ARG A 89 -8.85 -1.39 6.59
N GLU A 90 -8.96 -2.71 6.67
CA GLU A 90 -10.17 -3.36 7.14
C GLU A 90 -10.47 -3.08 8.60
N VAL A 91 -9.46 -3.18 9.47
CA VAL A 91 -9.67 -2.84 10.88
C VAL A 91 -10.01 -1.35 11.03
N ALA A 92 -9.42 -0.46 10.22
CA ALA A 92 -9.72 0.97 10.24
C ALA A 92 -11.16 1.29 9.78
N ILE A 93 -11.65 0.66 8.71
CA ILE A 93 -13.01 0.86 8.18
C ILE A 93 -14.07 0.41 9.19
N PHE A 94 -13.85 -0.73 9.84
CA PHE A 94 -14.83 -1.32 10.74
C PHE A 94 -14.63 -0.89 12.21
N TYR A 95 -13.63 -0.06 12.51
CA TYR A 95 -13.30 0.34 13.87
C TYR A 95 -14.51 0.99 14.59
N PRO A 96 -14.82 0.64 15.85
CA PRO A 96 -14.13 -0.35 16.68
C PRO A 96 -14.60 -1.79 16.42
N ILE A 97 -13.64 -2.70 16.20
CA ILE A 97 -13.89 -4.15 16.17
C ILE A 97 -13.02 -4.89 17.17
N LYS A 98 -13.51 -6.04 17.65
CA LYS A 98 -12.74 -6.92 18.54
C LYS A 98 -11.77 -7.84 17.79
N SER A 99 -12.12 -8.24 16.57
CA SER A 99 -11.31 -9.15 15.75
C SER A 99 -11.61 -8.90 14.28
N ILE A 100 -10.59 -8.99 13.42
CA ILE A 100 -10.75 -8.97 11.96
C ILE A 100 -11.62 -10.12 11.46
N GLN A 101 -11.67 -11.24 12.20
CA GLN A 101 -12.51 -12.39 11.88
C GLN A 101 -14.01 -12.06 11.99
N ASN A 102 -14.38 -10.99 12.68
CA ASN A 102 -15.77 -10.55 12.78
C ASN A 102 -16.24 -9.80 11.53
N ILE A 103 -15.34 -9.54 10.58
CA ILE A 103 -15.69 -8.89 9.33
C ILE A 103 -16.04 -9.94 8.28
N HIS A 104 -17.32 -10.02 7.94
CA HIS A 104 -17.83 -10.97 6.94
C HIS A 104 -17.18 -10.75 5.57
N ASP A 105 -16.87 -11.87 4.90
CA ASP A 105 -16.32 -11.93 3.54
C ASP A 105 -15.05 -11.09 3.29
N VAL A 106 -14.29 -10.76 4.35
CA VAL A 106 -13.08 -9.93 4.27
C VAL A 106 -12.06 -10.45 3.25
N TRP A 107 -11.93 -11.76 3.08
CA TRP A 107 -10.97 -12.32 2.12
C TRP A 107 -11.52 -12.38 0.70
N LYS A 108 -12.83 -12.59 0.53
CA LYS A 108 -13.47 -12.66 -0.80
C LYS A 108 -13.49 -11.29 -1.48
N ARG A 109 -13.68 -10.22 -0.72
CA ARG A 109 -13.71 -8.84 -1.26
C ARG A 109 -12.34 -8.28 -1.63
N ASN A 110 -11.27 -8.95 -1.22
CA ASN A 110 -9.88 -8.49 -1.34
C ASN A 110 -9.02 -9.39 -2.22
N THR A 111 -9.64 -10.34 -2.93
CA THR A 111 -8.95 -11.09 -3.98
C THR A 111 -8.60 -10.12 -5.10
N MET A 112 -7.30 -10.03 -5.40
CA MET A 112 -6.75 -9.24 -6.50
C MET A 112 -6.62 -10.08 -7.75
#